data_AF-A0A0L0LKR0-F1
#
_entry.id   AF-A0A0L0LKR0-F1
#
_cell.length_a   1.000
_cell.length_b   1.000
_cell.length_c   1.000
_cell.angle_alpha   90.00
_cell.angle_beta   90.00
_cell.angle_gamma   90.00
#
_symmetry.space_group_name_H-M   'P 1'
#
loop_
_entity.id
_entity.type
_entity.pdbx_description
1 polymer ?
#
loop_
_entity_poly.entity_id
_entity_poly.type
_entity_poly.pdbx_seq_one_letter_code
_entity_poly.pdbx_strand_id
1 'polypeptide(L)'
;MICFIERFLTTETLPDAMQSFGIALLTIFIPLVIFLLEDARNSLGWDRIVILEKVIRAKRFLLAICLVFIPIFFWDFANLRIIFFIAFITGIWLIIRTLFYSYRWMRTLDGDNKTDLGNFRNILRNEYLTEKGDWNEKEKIWGMTWSEKIKSTVEERNLIKVFIKHFDSLLSDDEFSISTRFIRTFWSQFDNRTLHDWIVFGDLFEKVLEWNYVSFLRHKDHIEGTGIYTSEAYIIQSTLYQLIEKLVLSALQKGTMFLFFDGLKKHTIGKDENYLKQLFSGPVCRVFFDNIADSNESHNTWRDQPGQGYFPAEWKIKKETLNDQNNFIARIWLGEFLHWAQSRIQQLKNKDFDKHLDEVSSGLFPEVDPTTWAQLLTLLIKPWTENSRMKSLVENGTNFGFTIRMSIGDHGSIEDFSKHLQEQIKRDVEATIELITILFPHQFTENKIIGYIQELSILEYTENSIEDLKKKRLIKILQTMLNSQKNNL
;
A
#
# COMPACT_ATOMS: atom_id res chain seq x y z
N MET A 1 27.02 -15.45 -62.41
CA MET A 1 27.10 -15.01 -61.00
C MET A 1 28.25 -15.71 -60.26
N ILE A 2 28.37 -17.05 -60.32
CA ILE A 2 29.46 -17.81 -59.68
C ILE A 2 30.86 -17.36 -60.15
N CYS A 3 31.09 -17.22 -61.46
CA CYS A 3 32.39 -16.77 -61.98
C CYS A 3 32.78 -15.34 -61.56
N PHE A 4 31.80 -14.48 -61.24
CA PHE A 4 32.08 -13.12 -60.76
C PHE A 4 32.53 -13.15 -59.28
N ILE A 5 31.87 -13.96 -58.46
CA ILE A 5 32.22 -14.15 -57.05
C ILE A 5 33.62 -14.77 -56.93
N GLU A 6 33.93 -15.79 -57.74
CA GLU A 6 35.24 -16.44 -57.73
C GLU A 6 36.36 -15.47 -58.11
N ARG A 7 36.15 -14.66 -59.16
CA ARG A 7 37.11 -13.62 -59.57
C ARG A 7 37.29 -12.52 -58.53
N PHE A 8 36.23 -12.17 -57.80
CA PHE A 8 36.32 -11.22 -56.70
C PHE A 8 37.13 -11.79 -55.53
N LEU A 9 36.87 -13.04 -55.15
CA LEU A 9 37.54 -13.73 -54.03
C LEU A 9 39.02 -14.07 -54.28
N THR A 10 39.49 -14.04 -55.53
CA THR A 10 40.90 -14.24 -55.88
C THR A 10 41.72 -12.96 -55.91
N THR A 11 41.11 -11.80 -55.64
CA THR A 11 41.83 -10.51 -55.59
C THR A 11 42.78 -10.47 -54.40
N GLU A 12 44.07 -10.21 -54.64
CA GLU A 12 45.12 -10.20 -53.62
C GLU A 12 44.87 -9.14 -52.51
N THR A 13 44.22 -8.04 -52.84
CA THR A 13 43.94 -6.94 -51.90
C THR A 13 42.70 -7.14 -51.04
N LEU A 14 41.91 -8.20 -51.28
CA LEU A 14 40.65 -8.41 -50.58
C LEU A 14 40.83 -8.68 -49.07
N PRO A 15 41.79 -9.52 -48.63
CA PRO A 15 42.09 -9.72 -47.20
C PRO A 15 42.45 -8.41 -46.49
N ASP A 16 43.27 -7.57 -47.12
CA ASP A 16 43.67 -6.27 -46.58
C ASP A 16 42.46 -5.33 -46.41
N ALA A 17 41.55 -5.33 -47.39
CA ALA A 17 40.31 -4.57 -47.32
C ALA A 17 39.37 -5.09 -46.21
N MET A 18 39.24 -6.42 -46.08
CA MET A 18 38.46 -7.07 -45.02
C MET A 18 39.02 -6.72 -43.63
N GLN A 19 40.34 -6.79 -43.45
CA GLN A 19 41.02 -6.43 -42.22
C GLN A 19 40.82 -4.95 -41.88
N SER A 20 41.03 -4.06 -42.86
CA SER A 20 40.86 -2.62 -42.68
C SER A 20 39.43 -2.27 -42.26
N PHE A 21 38.44 -2.90 -42.87
CA PHE A 21 37.03 -2.71 -42.52
C PHE A 21 36.71 -3.23 -41.11
N GLY A 22 37.22 -4.41 -40.75
CA GLY A 22 37.10 -4.95 -39.39
C GLY A 22 37.71 -4.03 -38.32
N ILE A 23 38.90 -3.48 -38.59
CA ILE A 23 39.58 -2.52 -37.71
C ILE A 23 38.78 -1.22 -37.59
N ALA A 24 38.25 -0.69 -38.70
CA ALA A 24 37.44 0.52 -38.69
C ALA A 24 36.19 0.37 -37.78
N LEU A 25 35.48 -0.76 -37.88
CA LEU A 25 34.34 -1.03 -37.02
C LEU A 25 34.72 -1.17 -35.54
N LEU A 26 35.82 -1.87 -35.22
CA LEU A 26 36.32 -1.95 -33.84
C LEU A 26 36.71 -0.57 -33.28
N THR A 27 37.32 0.26 -34.12
CA THR A 27 37.74 1.63 -33.75
C THR A 27 36.54 2.49 -33.37
N ILE A 28 35.40 2.33 -34.04
CA ILE A 28 34.14 3.00 -33.67
C ILE A 28 33.52 2.37 -32.42
N PHE A 29 33.58 1.05 -32.30
CA PHE A 29 32.90 0.31 -31.24
C PHE A 29 33.53 0.51 -29.86
N ILE A 30 34.86 0.57 -29.76
CA ILE A 30 35.55 0.70 -28.47
C ILE A 30 35.13 1.97 -27.71
N PRO A 31 35.23 3.19 -28.29
CA PRO A 31 34.76 4.41 -27.63
C PRO A 31 33.27 4.35 -27.28
N LEU A 32 32.45 3.76 -28.15
CA LEU A 32 31.01 3.62 -27.92
C LEU A 32 30.70 2.77 -26.69
N VAL A 33 31.37 1.63 -26.53
CA VAL A 33 31.19 0.76 -25.35
C VAL A 33 31.67 1.44 -24.08
N ILE A 34 32.81 2.16 -24.15
CA ILE A 34 33.31 2.93 -23.01
C ILE A 34 32.26 3.97 -22.59
N PHE A 35 31.74 4.75 -23.54
CA PHE A 35 30.69 5.73 -23.30
C PHE A 35 29.45 5.10 -22.66
N LEU A 36 28.96 3.99 -23.22
CA LEU A 36 27.78 3.28 -22.69
C LEU A 36 27.97 2.79 -21.25
N LEU A 37 29.15 2.25 -20.91
CA LEU A 37 29.44 1.72 -19.58
C LEU A 37 29.72 2.82 -18.54
N GLU A 38 30.27 3.94 -19.00
CA GLU A 38 30.50 5.13 -18.18
C GLU A 38 29.19 5.85 -17.87
N ASP A 39 28.35 6.09 -18.87
CA ASP A 39 27.04 6.73 -18.70
C ASP A 39 26.08 5.89 -17.85
N ALA A 40 26.17 4.56 -17.92
CA ALA A 40 25.44 3.67 -17.02
C ALA A 40 25.77 3.85 -15.52
N ARG A 41 26.79 4.65 -15.16
CA ARG A 41 27.02 5.10 -13.75
C ARG A 41 25.94 6.06 -13.26
N ASN A 42 25.31 6.80 -14.17
CA ASN A 42 24.35 7.84 -13.86
C ASN A 42 22.89 7.36 -13.91
N SER A 43 22.68 6.05 -14.12
CA SER A 43 21.39 5.40 -14.23
C SER A 43 21.24 4.24 -13.25
N LEU A 44 20.23 3.37 -13.43
CA LEU A 44 20.05 2.19 -12.57
C LEU A 44 21.35 1.39 -12.53
N GLY A 45 21.86 1.07 -11.34
CA GLY A 45 23.19 0.48 -11.15
C GLY A 45 23.40 -0.85 -11.87
N TRP A 46 22.32 -1.54 -12.23
CA TRP A 46 22.33 -2.80 -13.00
C TRP A 46 22.18 -2.60 -14.52
N ASP A 47 22.04 -1.37 -15.02
CA ASP A 47 21.95 -1.10 -16.46
C ASP A 47 23.19 -1.54 -17.22
N ARG A 48 24.35 -1.55 -16.59
CA ARG A 48 25.57 -2.12 -17.17
C ARG A 48 25.37 -3.58 -17.57
N ILE A 49 24.66 -4.34 -16.75
CA ILE A 49 24.41 -5.76 -17.00
C ILE A 49 23.47 -5.90 -18.21
N VAL A 50 22.42 -5.08 -18.29
CA VAL A 50 21.52 -5.02 -19.46
C VAL A 50 22.29 -4.61 -20.71
N ILE A 51 23.16 -3.61 -20.62
CA ILE A 51 23.99 -3.17 -21.73
C ILE A 51 24.88 -4.32 -22.21
N LEU A 52 25.56 -5.02 -21.31
CA LEU A 52 26.45 -6.13 -21.69
C LEU A 52 25.69 -7.32 -22.28
N GLU A 53 24.55 -7.71 -21.71
CA GLU A 53 23.81 -8.92 -22.10
C GLU A 53 22.80 -8.70 -23.22
N LYS A 54 22.13 -7.52 -23.28
CA LYS A 54 21.05 -7.25 -24.25
C LYS A 54 21.45 -6.31 -25.38
N VAL A 55 22.21 -5.26 -25.07
CA VAL A 55 22.60 -4.23 -26.06
C VAL A 55 23.83 -4.70 -26.84
N ILE A 56 24.94 -4.92 -26.14
CA ILE A 56 26.22 -5.37 -26.68
C ILE A 56 26.17 -6.86 -27.04
N ARG A 57 25.53 -7.66 -26.18
CA ARG A 57 25.50 -9.13 -26.27
C ARG A 57 26.92 -9.70 -26.32
N ALA A 58 27.71 -9.42 -25.28
CA ALA A 58 29.17 -9.59 -25.25
C ALA A 58 29.65 -10.94 -25.84
N LYS A 59 28.99 -12.06 -25.51
CA LYS A 59 29.31 -13.39 -26.07
C LYS A 59 29.14 -13.46 -27.60
N ARG A 60 28.04 -12.92 -28.12
CA ARG A 60 27.78 -12.86 -29.58
C ARG A 60 28.70 -11.86 -30.27
N PHE A 61 29.05 -10.77 -29.59
CA PHE A 61 29.99 -9.78 -30.10
C PHE A 61 31.41 -10.36 -30.21
N LEU A 62 31.89 -11.09 -29.21
CA LEU A 62 33.17 -11.83 -29.28
C LEU A 62 33.17 -12.83 -30.43
N LEU A 63 32.08 -13.60 -30.61
CA LEU A 63 31.92 -14.47 -31.77
C LEU A 63 31.96 -13.69 -33.09
N ALA A 64 31.33 -12.52 -33.16
CA ALA A 64 31.35 -11.68 -34.35
C ALA A 64 32.77 -11.20 -34.68
N ILE A 65 33.57 -10.80 -33.67
CA ILE A 65 34.99 -10.47 -33.85
C ILE A 65 35.75 -11.67 -34.41
N CYS A 66 35.58 -12.86 -33.81
CA CYS A 66 36.20 -14.08 -34.32
C CYS A 66 35.81 -14.36 -35.78
N LEU A 67 34.54 -14.19 -36.13
CA LEU A 67 34.05 -14.37 -37.50
C LEU A 67 34.59 -13.32 -38.49
N VAL A 68 34.99 -12.14 -38.02
CA VAL A 68 35.62 -11.11 -38.87
C VAL A 68 37.10 -11.38 -39.08
N PHE A 69 37.84 -11.71 -38.03
CA PHE A 69 39.31 -11.76 -38.10
C PHE A 69 39.89 -13.16 -38.34
N ILE A 70 39.27 -14.23 -37.81
CA ILE A 70 39.78 -15.60 -38.02
C ILE A 70 39.84 -15.98 -39.51
N PRO A 71 38.80 -15.73 -40.34
CA PRO A 71 38.83 -16.13 -41.74
C PRO A 71 39.97 -15.50 -42.55
N ILE A 72 40.49 -14.34 -42.12
CA ILE A 72 41.59 -13.64 -42.79
C ILE A 72 42.90 -14.43 -42.65
N PHE A 73 43.17 -15.02 -41.49
CA PHE A 73 44.36 -15.85 -41.26
C PHE A 73 44.40 -17.13 -42.11
N PHE A 74 43.23 -17.58 -42.59
CA PHE A 74 43.10 -18.80 -43.38
C PHE A 74 42.78 -18.50 -44.86
N TRP A 75 42.97 -17.26 -45.32
CA TRP A 75 42.58 -16.87 -46.68
C TRP A 75 43.32 -17.61 -47.82
N ASP A 76 44.51 -18.14 -47.51
CA ASP A 76 45.34 -18.88 -48.46
C ASP A 76 44.72 -20.22 -48.90
N PHE A 77 43.78 -20.77 -48.13
CA PHE A 77 43.07 -22.00 -48.49
C PHE A 77 42.01 -21.73 -49.57
N ALA A 78 42.42 -21.80 -50.84
CA ALA A 78 41.59 -21.48 -52.01
C ALA A 78 40.19 -22.11 -52.00
N ASN A 79 40.08 -23.39 -51.61
CA ASN A 79 38.81 -24.14 -51.60
C ASN A 79 37.81 -23.67 -50.53
N LEU A 80 38.24 -22.89 -49.53
CA LEU A 80 37.41 -22.44 -48.41
C LEU A 80 37.11 -20.94 -48.44
N ARG A 81 37.63 -20.19 -49.43
CA ARG A 81 37.49 -18.72 -49.51
C ARG A 81 36.03 -18.25 -49.49
N ILE A 82 35.12 -18.95 -50.16
CA ILE A 82 33.69 -18.62 -50.15
C ILE A 82 33.11 -18.72 -48.73
N ILE A 83 33.46 -19.78 -47.99
CA ILE A 83 32.99 -20.00 -46.63
C ILE A 83 33.55 -18.92 -45.69
N PHE A 84 34.83 -18.60 -45.82
CA PHE A 84 35.49 -17.54 -45.07
C PHE A 84 34.89 -16.16 -45.34
N PHE A 85 34.55 -15.86 -46.59
CA PHE A 85 33.90 -14.62 -46.94
C PHE A 85 32.48 -14.52 -46.39
N ILE A 86 31.70 -15.60 -46.41
CA ILE A 86 30.36 -15.65 -45.78
C ILE A 86 30.46 -15.46 -44.26
N ALA A 87 31.44 -16.11 -43.63
CA ALA A 87 31.71 -15.94 -42.20
C ALA A 87 32.04 -14.47 -41.87
N PHE A 88 32.90 -13.85 -42.66
CA PHE A 88 33.24 -12.42 -42.53
C PHE A 88 32.01 -11.52 -42.65
N ILE A 89 31.21 -11.65 -43.73
CA ILE A 89 29.98 -10.84 -43.91
C ILE A 89 29.03 -11.02 -42.72
N THR A 90 28.89 -12.26 -42.24
CA THR A 90 28.04 -12.56 -41.07
C THR A 90 28.55 -11.86 -39.82
N GLY A 91 29.87 -11.89 -39.58
CA GLY A 91 30.51 -11.17 -38.48
C GLY A 91 30.29 -9.65 -38.57
N ILE A 92 30.48 -9.06 -39.74
CA ILE A 92 30.22 -7.63 -40.00
C ILE A 92 28.77 -7.27 -39.71
N TRP A 93 27.82 -8.06 -40.22
CA TRP A 93 26.39 -7.83 -39.97
C TRP A 93 26.05 -7.87 -38.48
N LEU A 94 26.63 -8.81 -37.73
CA LEU A 94 26.46 -8.88 -36.28
C LEU A 94 27.01 -7.63 -35.56
N ILE A 95 28.20 -7.14 -35.94
CA ILE A 95 28.78 -5.92 -35.35
C ILE A 95 27.92 -4.69 -35.66
N ILE A 96 27.49 -4.50 -36.92
CA ILE A 96 26.61 -3.39 -37.31
C ILE A 96 25.29 -3.44 -36.55
N ARG A 97 24.73 -4.64 -36.35
CA ARG A 97 23.52 -4.82 -35.54
C ARG A 97 23.75 -4.38 -34.09
N THR A 98 24.89 -4.73 -33.49
CA THR A 98 25.25 -4.29 -32.13
C THR A 98 25.42 -2.77 -32.05
N LEU A 99 26.04 -2.14 -33.03
CA LEU A 99 26.14 -0.69 -33.14
C LEU A 99 24.75 -0.03 -33.19
N PHE A 100 23.81 -0.60 -33.96
CA PHE A 100 22.44 -0.08 -34.04
C PHE A 100 21.68 -0.19 -32.71
N TYR A 101 21.84 -1.31 -31.98
CA TYR A 101 21.25 -1.48 -30.64
C TYR A 101 21.84 -0.48 -29.64
N SER A 102 23.16 -0.28 -29.70
CA SER A 102 23.89 0.69 -28.89
C SER A 102 23.40 2.12 -29.15
N TYR A 103 23.25 2.49 -30.43
CA TYR A 103 22.68 3.78 -30.82
C TYR A 103 21.24 3.97 -30.32
N ARG A 104 20.38 2.95 -30.47
CA ARG A 104 19.00 3.02 -29.96
C ARG A 104 18.94 3.20 -28.44
N TRP A 105 19.85 2.59 -27.69
CA TRP A 105 19.96 2.78 -26.25
C TRP A 105 20.36 4.23 -25.89
N MET A 106 21.38 4.77 -26.55
CA MET A 106 21.84 6.15 -26.30
C MET A 106 20.77 7.19 -26.69
N ARG A 107 20.11 7.02 -27.83
CA ARG A 107 19.07 7.97 -28.28
C ARG A 107 17.94 8.10 -27.26
N THR A 108 17.65 7.05 -26.51
CA THR A 108 16.62 7.07 -25.47
C THR A 108 17.07 7.68 -24.14
N LEU A 109 18.34 8.10 -24.05
CA LEU A 109 18.93 8.77 -22.89
C LEU A 109 18.60 10.29 -22.90
N ASP A 110 18.62 10.90 -24.08
CA ASP A 110 18.55 12.37 -24.27
C ASP A 110 17.14 12.99 -24.23
N GLY A 111 16.13 12.25 -23.77
CA GLY A 111 14.97 12.87 -23.12
C GLY A 111 13.92 13.59 -23.97
N ASP A 112 13.45 13.04 -25.10
CA ASP A 112 12.35 13.69 -25.87
C ASP A 112 10.98 12.98 -25.85
N ASN A 113 10.87 11.72 -25.40
CA ASN A 113 9.55 11.06 -25.33
C ASN A 113 9.12 10.84 -23.88
N LYS A 114 8.65 11.93 -23.24
CA LYS A 114 7.95 11.90 -21.95
C LYS A 114 6.65 11.07 -21.97
N THR A 115 6.26 10.53 -23.12
CA THR A 115 4.95 9.89 -23.34
C THR A 115 5.00 8.43 -23.78
N ASP A 116 6.16 7.86 -24.12
CA ASP A 116 6.18 6.49 -24.67
C ASP A 116 6.38 5.41 -23.61
N LEU A 117 5.30 4.67 -23.34
CA LEU A 117 5.28 3.34 -22.73
C LEU A 117 6.19 2.30 -23.44
N GLY A 118 6.89 2.67 -24.51
CA GLY A 118 7.72 1.80 -25.36
C GLY A 118 9.17 2.25 -25.51
N ASN A 119 9.74 2.97 -24.53
CA ASN A 119 11.16 3.30 -24.57
C ASN A 119 12.01 2.01 -24.68
N PHE A 120 12.84 1.92 -25.72
CA PHE A 120 13.69 0.77 -26.04
C PHE A 120 14.51 0.27 -24.84
N ARG A 121 14.97 1.19 -23.99
CA ARG A 121 15.65 0.88 -22.72
C ARG A 121 14.79 0.06 -21.77
N ASN A 122 13.55 0.50 -21.54
CA ASN A 122 12.61 -0.19 -20.66
C ASN A 122 12.19 -1.55 -21.24
N ILE A 123 12.07 -1.66 -22.57
CA ILE A 123 11.83 -2.94 -23.23
C ILE A 123 12.96 -3.92 -22.92
N LEU A 124 14.23 -3.53 -23.15
CA LEU A 124 15.37 -4.42 -22.88
C LEU A 124 15.56 -4.75 -21.40
N ARG A 125 15.29 -3.79 -20.51
CA ARG A 125 15.26 -4.02 -19.06
C ARG A 125 14.20 -5.06 -18.68
N ASN A 126 12.98 -4.88 -19.17
CA ASN A 126 11.88 -5.81 -18.90
C ASN A 126 12.16 -7.19 -19.50
N GLU A 127 12.70 -7.27 -20.72
CA GLU A 127 13.17 -8.52 -21.32
C GLU A 127 14.21 -9.20 -20.42
N TYR A 128 15.21 -8.46 -19.93
CA TYR A 128 16.23 -9.02 -19.05
C TYR A 128 15.66 -9.51 -17.70
N LEU A 129 14.75 -8.75 -17.09
CA LEU A 129 14.10 -9.15 -15.83
C LEU A 129 13.21 -10.39 -16.02
N THR A 130 12.54 -10.50 -17.17
CA THR A 130 11.56 -11.56 -17.47
C THR A 130 12.17 -12.85 -18.00
N GLU A 131 13.40 -12.81 -18.54
CA GLU A 131 14.09 -14.01 -19.01
C GLU A 131 14.38 -15.01 -17.88
N LYS A 132 14.34 -16.31 -18.18
CA LYS A 132 14.73 -17.34 -17.21
C LYS A 132 16.22 -17.20 -16.87
N GLY A 133 16.56 -17.24 -15.59
CA GLY A 133 17.92 -17.04 -15.10
C GLY A 133 18.06 -17.45 -13.65
N ASP A 134 19.27 -17.31 -13.10
CA ASP A 134 19.55 -17.58 -11.69
C ASP A 134 18.78 -16.59 -10.80
N TRP A 135 17.97 -17.11 -9.88
CA TRP A 135 17.21 -16.31 -8.94
C TRP A 135 18.08 -15.46 -8.02
N ASN A 136 19.27 -15.91 -7.66
CA ASN A 136 20.17 -15.12 -6.82
C ASN A 136 20.67 -13.86 -7.56
N GLU A 137 20.90 -13.97 -8.87
CA GLU A 137 21.23 -12.83 -9.71
C GLU A 137 20.03 -11.87 -9.81
N LYS A 138 18.84 -12.41 -10.08
CA LYS A 138 17.60 -11.61 -10.14
C LYS A 138 17.28 -10.89 -8.83
N GLU A 139 17.41 -11.56 -7.71
CA GLU A 139 17.22 -10.98 -6.37
C GLU A 139 18.14 -9.78 -6.18
N LYS A 140 19.42 -9.92 -6.56
CA LYS A 140 20.40 -8.83 -6.48
C LYS A 140 20.03 -7.64 -7.39
N ILE A 141 19.56 -7.91 -8.60
CA ILE A 141 19.11 -6.89 -9.55
C ILE A 141 17.88 -6.15 -9.03
N TRP A 142 16.89 -6.87 -8.49
CA TRP A 142 15.73 -6.24 -7.86
C TRP A 142 16.12 -5.44 -6.63
N GLY A 143 17.05 -5.94 -5.81
CA GLY A 143 17.62 -5.19 -4.70
C GLY A 143 18.21 -3.85 -5.14
N MET A 144 19.02 -3.84 -6.19
CA MET A 144 19.58 -2.62 -6.79
C MET A 144 18.49 -1.70 -7.35
N THR A 145 17.48 -2.27 -8.02
CA THR A 145 16.35 -1.53 -8.59
C THR A 145 15.59 -0.77 -7.51
N TRP A 146 15.33 -1.41 -6.38
CA TRP A 146 14.53 -0.81 -5.31
C TRP A 146 15.34 0.09 -4.39
N SER A 147 16.65 -0.12 -4.26
CA SER A 147 17.52 0.77 -3.48
C SER A 147 17.65 2.17 -4.07
N GLU A 148 17.42 2.33 -5.37
CA GLU A 148 17.57 3.61 -6.06
C GLU A 148 16.25 4.35 -6.21
N LYS A 149 16.21 5.63 -5.82
CA LYS A 149 15.02 6.47 -6.06
C LYS A 149 14.80 6.66 -7.56
N ILE A 150 13.71 6.11 -8.07
CA ILE A 150 13.37 6.20 -9.49
C ILE A 150 12.81 7.60 -9.74
N LYS A 151 13.45 8.36 -10.63
CA LYS A 151 13.06 9.75 -10.93
C LYS A 151 11.81 9.85 -11.81
N SER A 152 11.54 8.82 -12.61
CA SER A 152 10.44 8.80 -13.58
C SER A 152 9.26 7.96 -13.08
N THR A 153 8.10 8.56 -12.93
CA THR A 153 6.86 7.88 -12.53
C THR A 153 6.45 6.78 -13.51
N VAL A 154 6.63 7.02 -14.82
CA VAL A 154 6.35 6.04 -15.88
C VAL A 154 7.28 4.82 -15.79
N GLU A 155 8.56 5.06 -15.47
CA GLU A 155 9.54 3.98 -15.28
C GLU A 155 9.20 3.14 -14.06
N GLU A 156 8.89 3.79 -12.93
CA GLU A 156 8.46 3.11 -11.70
C GLU A 156 7.20 2.27 -11.93
N ARG A 157 6.21 2.83 -12.63
CA ARG A 157 4.98 2.11 -13.00
C ARG A 157 5.27 0.84 -13.79
N ASN A 158 6.16 0.90 -14.78
CA ASN A 158 6.51 -0.27 -15.58
C ASN A 158 7.24 -1.33 -14.75
N LEU A 159 8.18 -0.92 -13.90
CA LEU A 159 8.91 -1.83 -13.01
C LEU A 159 7.99 -2.50 -12.00
N ILE A 160 7.03 -1.76 -11.42
CA ILE A 160 6.01 -2.32 -10.52
C ILE A 160 5.11 -3.33 -11.24
N LYS A 161 4.70 -3.05 -12.48
CA LYS A 161 3.93 -4.01 -13.28
C LYS A 161 4.69 -5.30 -13.55
N VAL A 162 5.97 -5.21 -13.90
CA VAL A 162 6.84 -6.39 -14.10
C VAL A 162 7.05 -7.14 -12.80
N PHE A 163 7.27 -6.42 -11.69
CA PHE A 163 7.38 -6.99 -10.35
C PHE A 163 6.13 -7.76 -9.95
N ILE A 164 4.94 -7.17 -10.11
CA ILE A 164 3.65 -7.80 -9.84
C ILE A 164 3.53 -9.11 -10.62
N LYS A 165 3.80 -9.07 -11.93
CA LYS A 165 3.74 -10.26 -12.79
C LYS A 165 4.69 -11.37 -12.33
N HIS A 166 5.90 -11.02 -11.92
CA HIS A 166 6.86 -12.01 -11.43
C HIS A 166 6.44 -12.60 -10.09
N PHE A 167 5.94 -11.78 -9.17
CA PHE A 167 5.50 -12.29 -7.89
C PHE A 167 4.23 -13.15 -8.03
N ASP A 168 3.31 -12.80 -8.94
CA ASP A 168 2.16 -13.64 -9.31
C ASP A 168 2.61 -15.03 -9.80
N SER A 169 3.63 -15.09 -10.68
CA SER A 169 4.19 -16.36 -11.16
C SER A 169 4.83 -17.15 -10.02
N LEU A 170 5.69 -16.51 -9.23
CA LEU A 170 6.39 -17.14 -8.11
C LEU A 170 5.43 -17.71 -7.07
N LEU A 171 4.37 -16.96 -6.76
CA LEU A 171 3.34 -17.41 -5.85
C LEU A 171 2.56 -18.57 -6.47
N SER A 172 2.30 -18.57 -7.78
CA SER A 172 1.58 -19.67 -8.45
C SER A 172 2.40 -20.96 -8.57
N ASP A 173 3.72 -20.85 -8.74
CA ASP A 173 4.64 -21.99 -8.94
C ASP A 173 5.08 -22.67 -7.62
N ASP A 174 4.50 -22.28 -6.49
CA ASP A 174 4.82 -22.76 -5.12
C ASP A 174 6.32 -22.62 -4.73
N GLU A 175 7.03 -21.66 -5.33
CA GLU A 175 8.42 -21.33 -5.00
C GLU A 175 8.51 -20.42 -3.76
N PHE A 176 8.06 -20.91 -2.60
CA PHE A 176 7.88 -20.09 -1.38
C PHE A 176 9.17 -19.41 -0.86
N SER A 177 10.30 -20.11 -0.89
CA SER A 177 11.58 -19.54 -0.46
C SER A 177 11.99 -18.35 -1.34
N ILE A 178 11.75 -18.45 -2.65
CA ILE A 178 12.06 -17.40 -3.61
C ILE A 178 11.05 -16.26 -3.47
N SER A 179 9.76 -16.56 -3.39
CA SER A 179 8.69 -15.60 -3.12
C SER A 179 8.99 -14.76 -1.87
N THR A 180 9.38 -15.42 -0.78
CA THR A 180 9.75 -14.77 0.48
C THR A 180 10.88 -13.77 0.31
N ARG A 181 11.99 -14.17 -0.32
CA ARG A 181 13.12 -13.28 -0.58
C ARG A 181 12.73 -12.11 -1.49
N PHE A 182 11.93 -12.40 -2.51
CA PHE A 182 11.47 -11.43 -3.48
C PHE A 182 10.63 -10.31 -2.86
N ILE A 183 9.59 -10.68 -2.08
CA ILE A 183 8.72 -9.69 -1.43
C ILE A 183 9.45 -8.92 -0.34
N ARG A 184 10.35 -9.57 0.42
CA ARG A 184 11.18 -8.90 1.43
C ARG A 184 12.13 -7.87 0.83
N THR A 185 12.70 -8.17 -0.33
CA THR A 185 13.56 -7.24 -1.06
C THR A 185 12.79 -5.97 -1.41
N PHE A 186 11.58 -6.11 -1.96
CA PHE A 186 10.71 -4.96 -2.24
C PHE A 186 10.30 -4.19 -0.97
N TRP A 187 9.81 -4.90 0.05
CA TRP A 187 9.38 -4.31 1.31
C TRP A 187 10.48 -3.48 1.99
N SER A 188 11.71 -4.01 2.05
CA SER A 188 12.84 -3.34 2.72
C SER A 188 13.22 -2.00 2.08
N GLN A 189 12.85 -1.79 0.82
CA GLN A 189 13.18 -0.61 0.02
C GLN A 189 11.93 0.19 -0.37
N PHE A 190 10.78 -0.11 0.24
CA PHE A 190 9.50 0.51 -0.11
C PHE A 190 9.50 2.04 0.06
N ASP A 191 10.24 2.56 1.04
CA ASP A 191 10.28 4.00 1.33
C ASP A 191 11.00 4.81 0.24
N ASN A 192 11.72 4.15 -0.67
CA ASN A 192 12.32 4.77 -1.85
C ASN A 192 11.33 4.93 -3.01
N ARG A 193 10.10 4.42 -2.89
CA ARG A 193 9.09 4.40 -3.97
C ARG A 193 8.23 5.66 -3.95
N THR A 194 8.00 6.24 -5.13
CA THR A 194 7.11 7.39 -5.28
C THR A 194 5.68 6.96 -5.60
N LEU A 195 4.96 6.48 -4.59
CA LEU A 195 3.53 6.12 -4.69
C LEU A 195 2.57 7.33 -4.83
N HIS A 196 3.02 8.43 -5.41
CA HIS A 196 2.14 9.56 -5.74
C HIS A 196 1.32 9.30 -7.00
N ASP A 197 1.77 8.39 -7.87
CA ASP A 197 0.96 7.95 -9.00
C ASP A 197 -0.17 7.04 -8.50
N TRP A 198 -1.39 7.57 -8.57
CA TRP A 198 -2.64 6.92 -8.20
C TRP A 198 -2.82 5.55 -8.87
N ILE A 199 -2.40 5.42 -10.14
CA ILE A 199 -2.54 4.15 -10.87
C ILE A 199 -1.56 3.12 -10.30
N VAL A 200 -0.33 3.54 -10.00
CA VAL A 200 0.68 2.67 -9.39
C VAL A 200 0.24 2.22 -8.01
N PHE A 201 -0.29 3.14 -7.19
CA PHE A 201 -0.81 2.80 -5.87
C PHE A 201 -1.97 1.80 -5.96
N GLY A 202 -2.98 2.07 -6.81
CA GLY A 202 -4.14 1.21 -6.98
C GLY A 202 -3.77 -0.20 -7.43
N ASP A 203 -3.02 -0.31 -8.55
CA ASP A 203 -2.59 -1.59 -9.11
C ASP A 203 -1.80 -2.42 -8.08
N LEU A 204 -0.88 -1.79 -7.34
CA LEU A 204 -0.07 -2.47 -6.32
C LEU A 204 -0.90 -2.86 -5.10
N PHE A 205 -1.76 -1.97 -4.60
CA PHE A 205 -2.54 -2.22 -3.40
C PHE A 205 -3.52 -3.37 -3.59
N GLU A 206 -4.27 -3.39 -4.71
CA GLU A 206 -5.17 -4.50 -5.04
C GLU A 206 -4.41 -5.83 -5.10
N LYS A 207 -3.23 -5.84 -5.72
CA LYS A 207 -2.39 -7.04 -5.82
C LYS A 207 -1.83 -7.49 -4.47
N VAL A 208 -1.39 -6.58 -3.62
CA VAL A 208 -0.91 -6.92 -2.27
C VAL A 208 -2.03 -7.55 -1.43
N LEU A 209 -3.26 -7.04 -1.53
CA LEU A 209 -4.42 -7.64 -0.89
C LEU A 209 -4.71 -9.06 -1.42
N GLU A 210 -4.67 -9.24 -2.75
CA GLU A 210 -4.82 -10.55 -3.38
C GLU A 210 -3.76 -11.56 -2.90
N TRP A 211 -2.48 -11.17 -2.94
CA TRP A 211 -1.38 -12.00 -2.45
C TRP A 211 -1.53 -12.35 -0.98
N ASN A 212 -2.00 -11.41 -0.18
CA ASN A 212 -2.20 -11.61 1.24
C ASN A 212 -3.31 -12.63 1.50
N TYR A 213 -4.40 -12.58 0.73
CA TYR A 213 -5.47 -13.57 0.80
C TYR A 213 -5.02 -14.96 0.34
N VAL A 214 -4.31 -15.05 -0.80
CA VAL A 214 -3.77 -16.31 -1.30
C VAL A 214 -2.81 -16.94 -0.29
N SER A 215 -1.94 -16.14 0.31
CA SER A 215 -1.01 -16.60 1.35
C SER A 215 -1.74 -17.08 2.60
N PHE A 216 -2.80 -16.38 3.01
CA PHE A 216 -3.65 -16.79 4.13
C PHE A 216 -4.33 -18.14 3.87
N LEU A 217 -4.96 -18.34 2.70
CA LEU A 217 -5.64 -19.59 2.37
C LEU A 217 -4.66 -20.76 2.40
N ARG A 218 -3.48 -20.59 1.81
CA ARG A 218 -2.44 -21.63 1.82
C ARG A 218 -1.94 -21.94 3.22
N HIS A 219 -1.76 -20.92 4.05
CA HIS A 219 -1.38 -21.10 5.45
C HIS A 219 -2.44 -21.90 6.21
N LYS A 220 -3.73 -21.58 5.99
CA LYS A 220 -4.87 -22.30 6.57
C LYS A 220 -4.92 -23.76 6.11
N ASP A 221 -4.86 -24.02 4.81
CA ASP A 221 -4.90 -25.37 4.23
C ASP A 221 -3.74 -26.24 4.76
N HIS A 222 -2.56 -25.65 4.92
CA HIS A 222 -1.39 -26.38 5.41
C HIS A 222 -1.50 -26.75 6.90
N ILE A 223 -2.01 -25.83 7.74
CA ILE A 223 -2.28 -26.10 9.15
C ILE A 223 -3.32 -27.21 9.29
N GLU A 224 -4.41 -27.15 8.53
CA GLU A 224 -5.50 -28.13 8.58
C GLU A 224 -5.06 -29.51 8.05
N GLY A 225 -4.19 -29.56 7.05
CA GLY A 225 -3.74 -30.82 6.44
C GLY A 225 -2.57 -31.52 7.13
N THR A 226 -1.58 -30.77 7.63
CA THR A 226 -0.32 -31.35 8.13
C THR A 226 -0.10 -31.16 9.63
N GLY A 227 -0.77 -30.19 10.25
CA GLY A 227 -0.50 -29.76 11.62
C GLY A 227 0.90 -29.14 11.84
N ILE A 228 1.69 -28.95 10.78
CA ILE A 228 3.05 -28.38 10.84
C ILE A 228 3.01 -26.96 10.28
N TYR A 229 3.66 -26.02 10.96
CA TYR A 229 3.84 -24.66 10.45
C TYR A 229 4.94 -24.66 9.38
N THR A 230 4.63 -24.34 8.12
CA THR A 230 5.69 -23.93 7.19
C THR A 230 6.06 -22.48 7.51
N SER A 231 7.35 -22.27 7.79
CA SER A 231 7.85 -20.95 8.18
C SER A 231 7.64 -19.91 7.06
N GLU A 232 7.67 -20.35 5.80
CA GLU A 232 7.75 -19.49 4.63
C GLU A 232 6.41 -18.81 4.30
N ALA A 233 5.29 -19.55 4.31
CA ALA A 233 3.96 -18.97 4.04
C ALA A 233 3.61 -17.90 5.08
N TYR A 234 3.91 -18.18 6.35
CA TYR A 234 3.77 -17.22 7.44
C TYR A 234 4.67 -15.99 7.25
N ILE A 235 5.94 -16.17 6.85
CA ILE A 235 6.85 -15.04 6.59
C ILE A 235 6.33 -14.18 5.42
N ILE A 236 5.81 -14.78 4.34
CA ILE A 236 5.19 -14.03 3.24
C ILE A 236 4.00 -13.23 3.76
N GLN A 237 3.08 -13.87 4.49
CA GLN A 237 1.91 -13.20 5.05
C GLN A 237 2.30 -12.04 5.97
N SER A 238 3.27 -12.24 6.86
CA SER A 238 3.79 -11.21 7.76
C SER A 238 4.43 -10.05 7.00
N THR A 239 5.21 -10.35 5.95
CA THR A 239 5.82 -9.31 5.09
C THR A 239 4.74 -8.52 4.34
N LEU A 240 3.70 -9.20 3.86
CA LEU A 240 2.55 -8.55 3.21
C LEU A 240 1.75 -7.69 4.20
N TYR A 241 1.59 -8.08 5.45
CA TYR A 241 0.99 -7.23 6.49
C TYR A 241 1.78 -5.94 6.67
N GLN A 242 3.10 -6.04 6.85
CA GLN A 242 3.94 -4.85 6.98
C GLN A 242 3.90 -3.97 5.73
N LEU A 243 3.76 -4.56 4.54
CA LEU A 243 3.57 -3.82 3.30
C LEU A 243 2.21 -3.11 3.25
N ILE A 244 1.13 -3.76 3.71
CA ILE A 244 -0.20 -3.15 3.84
C ILE A 244 -0.15 -1.97 4.82
N GLU A 245 0.53 -2.10 5.97
CA GLU A 245 0.72 -0.98 6.91
C GLU A 245 1.37 0.23 6.24
N LYS A 246 2.44 0.00 5.47
CA LYS A 246 3.10 1.06 4.71
C LYS A 246 2.20 1.67 3.63
N LEU A 247 1.35 0.86 2.99
CA LEU A 247 0.38 1.33 2.00
C LEU A 247 -0.74 2.16 2.65
N VAL A 248 -1.24 1.79 3.82
CA VAL A 248 -2.21 2.57 4.61
C VAL A 248 -1.61 3.94 4.98
N LEU A 249 -0.39 3.95 5.53
CA LEU A 249 0.32 5.20 5.85
C LEU A 249 0.53 6.08 4.61
N SER A 250 0.96 5.46 3.50
CA SER A 250 1.14 6.18 2.24
C SER A 250 -0.18 6.76 1.74
N ALA A 251 -1.30 6.06 1.89
CA ALA A 251 -2.61 6.56 1.48
C ALA A 251 -3.05 7.79 2.28
N LEU A 252 -2.83 7.75 3.59
CA LEU A 252 -3.12 8.85 4.52
C LEU A 252 -2.24 10.08 4.24
N GLN A 253 -0.97 9.89 3.89
CA GLN A 253 -0.02 10.98 3.69
C GLN A 253 -0.09 11.60 2.29
N LYS A 254 -0.43 10.80 1.27
CA LYS A 254 -0.32 11.19 -0.15
C LYS A 254 -1.65 11.50 -0.83
N GLY A 255 -2.76 11.50 -0.10
CA GLY A 255 -4.06 11.84 -0.68
C GLY A 255 -4.70 10.73 -1.51
N THR A 256 -4.42 9.46 -1.23
CA THR A 256 -4.95 8.30 -2.00
C THR A 256 -5.93 7.45 -1.21
N MET A 257 -6.54 8.01 -0.16
CA MET A 257 -7.50 7.31 0.70
C MET A 257 -8.74 6.80 -0.06
N PHE A 258 -9.18 7.50 -1.10
CA PHE A 258 -10.30 7.05 -1.93
C PHE A 258 -9.99 5.73 -2.66
N LEU A 259 -8.78 5.58 -3.22
CA LEU A 259 -8.34 4.33 -3.85
C LEU A 259 -8.16 3.22 -2.83
N PHE A 260 -7.63 3.57 -1.66
CA PHE A 260 -7.45 2.63 -0.56
C PHE A 260 -8.79 2.01 -0.15
N PHE A 261 -9.80 2.83 0.13
CA PHE A 261 -11.10 2.30 0.55
C PHE A 261 -11.88 1.63 -0.58
N ASP A 262 -11.78 2.13 -1.82
CA ASP A 262 -12.40 1.46 -2.99
C ASP A 262 -11.80 0.07 -3.22
N GLY A 263 -10.46 -0.04 -3.23
CA GLY A 263 -9.75 -1.32 -3.38
C GLY A 263 -10.05 -2.27 -2.22
N LEU A 264 -10.04 -1.77 -0.98
CA LEU A 264 -10.33 -2.57 0.21
C LEU A 264 -11.79 -3.08 0.18
N LYS A 265 -12.74 -2.22 -0.18
CA LYS A 265 -14.16 -2.59 -0.29
C LYS A 265 -14.38 -3.67 -1.34
N LYS A 266 -13.82 -3.51 -2.55
CA LYS A 266 -13.85 -4.55 -3.59
C LYS A 266 -13.26 -5.86 -3.10
N HIS A 267 -12.11 -5.79 -2.42
CA HIS A 267 -11.43 -6.97 -1.91
C HIS A 267 -12.24 -7.73 -0.86
N THR A 268 -13.04 -7.05 -0.02
CA THR A 268 -13.84 -7.71 1.02
C THR A 268 -14.94 -8.63 0.49
N ILE A 269 -15.36 -8.46 -0.77
CA ILE A 269 -16.47 -9.21 -1.36
C ILE A 269 -16.10 -10.69 -1.51
N GLY A 270 -16.87 -11.56 -0.84
CA GLY A 270 -16.75 -13.02 -0.97
C GLY A 270 -15.50 -13.63 -0.34
N LYS A 271 -14.82 -12.94 0.58
CA LYS A 271 -13.64 -13.47 1.30
C LYS A 271 -14.02 -14.10 2.64
N ASP A 272 -13.16 -15.01 3.10
CA ASP A 272 -13.26 -15.67 4.40
C ASP A 272 -13.30 -14.65 5.56
N GLU A 273 -14.22 -14.82 6.51
CA GLU A 273 -14.39 -13.88 7.63
C GLU A 273 -13.17 -13.85 8.56
N ASN A 274 -12.49 -14.97 8.78
CA ASN A 274 -11.31 -15.02 9.65
C ASN A 274 -10.13 -14.30 8.99
N TYR A 275 -9.99 -14.44 7.68
CA TYR A 275 -9.04 -13.63 6.91
C TYR A 275 -9.29 -12.15 7.11
N LEU A 276 -10.53 -11.70 6.94
CA LEU A 276 -10.87 -10.30 7.04
C LEU A 276 -10.71 -9.77 8.46
N LYS A 277 -11.06 -10.56 9.49
CA LYS A 277 -10.70 -10.22 10.88
C LYS A 277 -9.20 -9.97 11.01
N GLN A 278 -8.34 -10.87 10.55
CA GLN A 278 -6.89 -10.67 10.66
C GLN A 278 -6.37 -9.46 9.85
N LEU A 279 -6.90 -9.24 8.64
CA LEU A 279 -6.54 -8.10 7.79
C LEU A 279 -6.91 -6.76 8.44
N PHE A 280 -8.13 -6.66 8.99
CA PHE A 280 -8.61 -5.43 9.60
C PHE A 280 -7.99 -5.20 10.99
N SER A 281 -7.96 -6.22 11.85
CA SER A 281 -7.39 -6.14 13.20
C SER A 281 -5.88 -5.90 13.21
N GLY A 282 -5.16 -6.41 12.21
CA GLY A 282 -3.72 -6.23 12.10
C GLY A 282 -3.35 -4.90 11.43
N PRO A 283 -3.04 -4.94 10.11
CA PRO A 283 -2.39 -3.81 9.46
C PRO A 283 -3.33 -2.64 9.14
N VAL A 284 -4.65 -2.84 9.00
CA VAL A 284 -5.56 -1.77 8.53
C VAL A 284 -6.05 -0.87 9.67
N CYS A 285 -6.83 -1.39 10.61
CA CYS A 285 -7.48 -0.56 11.63
C CYS A 285 -6.45 0.12 12.54
N ARG A 286 -5.45 -0.63 13.00
CA ARG A 286 -4.38 -0.11 13.88
C ARG A 286 -3.70 1.11 13.27
N VAL A 287 -3.18 0.95 12.05
CA VAL A 287 -2.46 2.02 11.36
C VAL A 287 -3.39 3.17 11.00
N PHE A 288 -4.60 2.87 10.53
CA PHE A 288 -5.57 3.89 10.17
C PHE A 288 -5.97 4.76 11.37
N PHE A 289 -6.37 4.15 12.49
CA PHE A 289 -6.79 4.88 13.69
C PHE A 289 -5.67 5.74 14.29
N ASP A 290 -4.43 5.23 14.29
CA ASP A 290 -3.31 5.98 14.84
C ASP A 290 -2.90 7.18 13.98
N ASN A 291 -3.24 7.21 12.69
CA ASN A 291 -2.68 8.21 11.76
C ASN A 291 -3.73 9.10 11.07
N ILE A 292 -5.03 8.75 11.09
CA ILE A 292 -6.06 9.53 10.36
C ILE A 292 -6.20 10.96 10.87
N ALA A 293 -6.05 11.20 12.17
CA ALA A 293 -6.19 12.53 12.74
C ALA A 293 -5.13 13.53 12.29
N ASP A 294 -3.97 13.04 11.83
CA ASP A 294 -2.88 13.86 11.32
C ASP A 294 -2.80 13.85 9.79
N SER A 295 -3.72 13.13 9.13
CA SER A 295 -3.82 13.13 7.68
C SER A 295 -4.48 14.40 7.16
N ASN A 296 -3.94 14.93 6.07
CA ASN A 296 -4.58 16.00 5.31
C ASN A 296 -5.92 15.58 4.69
N GLU A 297 -6.22 14.28 4.65
CA GLU A 297 -7.46 13.71 4.12
C GLU A 297 -8.48 13.37 5.20
N SER A 298 -8.24 13.69 6.47
CA SER A 298 -9.14 13.28 7.57
C SER A 298 -10.59 13.71 7.32
N HIS A 299 -10.77 14.98 6.94
CA HIS A 299 -12.07 15.56 6.62
C HIS A 299 -12.77 14.87 5.43
N ASN A 300 -12.06 14.63 4.32
CA ASN A 300 -12.63 13.97 3.15
C ASN A 300 -12.91 12.49 3.40
N THR A 301 -12.10 11.85 4.25
CA THR A 301 -12.27 10.45 4.62
C THR A 301 -13.58 10.26 5.38
N TRP A 302 -13.85 11.13 6.36
CA TRP A 302 -15.01 10.97 7.25
C TRP A 302 -16.32 11.57 6.73
N ARG A 303 -16.30 12.34 5.63
CA ARG A 303 -17.49 13.07 5.16
C ARG A 303 -18.73 12.16 5.04
N ASP A 304 -19.83 12.58 5.66
CA ASP A 304 -21.06 11.78 5.77
C ASP A 304 -21.97 11.85 4.54
N GLN A 305 -21.69 12.74 3.58
CA GLN A 305 -22.52 12.88 2.39
C GLN A 305 -22.35 11.65 1.46
N PRO A 306 -23.45 11.01 1.02
CA PRO A 306 -23.39 9.88 0.10
C PRO A 306 -22.54 10.20 -1.13
N GLY A 307 -21.53 9.36 -1.40
CA GLY A 307 -20.62 9.53 -2.53
C GLY A 307 -19.52 10.60 -2.35
N GLN A 308 -19.42 11.24 -1.19
CA GLN A 308 -18.37 12.24 -0.93
C GLN A 308 -17.34 11.83 0.13
N GLY A 309 -17.70 10.93 1.04
CA GLY A 309 -16.74 10.35 2.00
C GLY A 309 -15.96 9.20 1.37
N TYR A 310 -14.66 9.11 1.67
CA TYR A 310 -13.86 7.95 1.24
C TYR A 310 -14.12 6.71 2.10
N PHE A 311 -14.40 6.89 3.39
CA PHE A 311 -14.75 5.78 4.27
C PHE A 311 -16.15 5.24 3.91
N PRO A 312 -16.31 3.94 3.61
CA PRO A 312 -17.60 3.38 3.20
C PRO A 312 -18.70 3.60 4.24
N ALA A 313 -19.82 4.18 3.83
CA ALA A 313 -20.92 4.54 4.73
C ALA A 313 -21.53 3.31 5.41
N GLU A 314 -21.56 2.17 4.73
CA GLU A 314 -22.00 0.90 5.29
C GLU A 314 -21.09 0.40 6.42
N TRP A 315 -19.82 0.79 6.47
CA TRP A 315 -18.90 0.35 7.53
C TRP A 315 -18.94 1.24 8.77
N LYS A 316 -19.60 2.40 8.68
CA LYS A 316 -19.81 3.29 9.83
C LYS A 316 -20.74 2.64 10.85
N ILE A 317 -20.52 2.94 12.12
CA ILE A 317 -21.24 2.28 13.22
C ILE A 317 -22.52 3.04 13.51
N LYS A 318 -23.64 2.40 13.16
CA LYS A 318 -25.01 2.84 13.38
C LYS A 318 -25.83 1.66 13.89
N LYS A 319 -27.01 1.92 14.41
CA LYS A 319 -27.93 0.84 14.81
C LYS A 319 -28.25 -0.08 13.64
N GLU A 320 -28.53 0.48 12.48
CA GLU A 320 -28.94 -0.25 11.27
C GLU A 320 -27.79 -1.11 10.75
N THR A 321 -26.57 -0.56 10.71
CA THR A 321 -25.39 -1.27 10.19
C THR A 321 -24.94 -2.41 11.10
N LEU A 322 -25.14 -2.29 12.42
CA LEU A 322 -24.86 -3.37 13.36
C LEU A 322 -25.92 -4.49 13.33
N ASN A 323 -27.19 -4.13 13.09
CA ASN A 323 -28.29 -5.09 12.98
C ASN A 323 -28.26 -5.88 11.66
N ASP A 324 -27.59 -5.36 10.62
CA ASP A 324 -27.38 -6.10 9.39
C ASP A 324 -26.40 -7.27 9.61
N GLN A 325 -26.92 -8.49 9.63
CA GLN A 325 -26.13 -9.70 9.80
C GLN A 325 -25.10 -9.88 8.68
N ASN A 326 -25.32 -9.33 7.48
CA ASN A 326 -24.38 -9.42 6.37
C ASN A 326 -23.23 -8.42 6.48
N ASN A 327 -23.37 -7.41 7.33
CA ASN A 327 -22.36 -6.36 7.52
C ASN A 327 -21.37 -6.69 8.64
N PHE A 328 -20.63 -7.78 8.46
CA PHE A 328 -19.62 -8.18 9.44
C PHE A 328 -18.42 -7.22 9.48
N ILE A 329 -18.16 -6.45 8.42
CA ILE A 329 -17.06 -5.47 8.40
C ILE A 329 -17.30 -4.35 9.41
N ALA A 330 -18.52 -3.80 9.50
CA ALA A 330 -18.86 -2.82 10.54
C ALA A 330 -18.60 -3.37 11.95
N ARG A 331 -18.93 -4.65 12.19
CA ARG A 331 -18.66 -5.30 13.49
C ARG A 331 -17.17 -5.47 13.77
N ILE A 332 -16.35 -5.72 12.74
CA ILE A 332 -14.88 -5.74 12.90
C ILE A 332 -14.36 -4.35 13.26
N TRP A 333 -14.76 -3.30 12.53
CA TRP A 333 -14.37 -1.92 12.84
C TRP A 333 -14.75 -1.52 14.27
N LEU A 334 -15.95 -1.87 14.72
CA LEU A 334 -16.38 -1.65 16.10
C LEU A 334 -15.49 -2.39 17.10
N GLY A 335 -15.23 -3.67 16.89
CA GLY A 335 -14.39 -4.48 17.78
C GLY A 335 -12.97 -3.90 17.92
N GLU A 336 -12.36 -3.55 16.79
CA GLU A 336 -11.03 -2.92 16.75
C GLU A 336 -11.03 -1.53 17.37
N PHE A 337 -12.07 -0.73 17.11
CA PHE A 337 -12.22 0.58 17.75
C PHE A 337 -12.29 0.45 19.26
N LEU A 338 -13.08 -0.48 19.80
CA LEU A 338 -13.22 -0.66 21.24
C LEU A 338 -11.91 -1.10 21.89
N HIS A 339 -11.18 -2.03 21.24
CA HIS A 339 -9.86 -2.46 21.71
C HIS A 339 -8.84 -1.32 21.70
N TRP A 340 -8.77 -0.58 20.59
CA TRP A 340 -7.88 0.56 20.42
C TRP A 340 -8.22 1.71 21.39
N ALA A 341 -9.49 2.11 21.47
CA ALA A 341 -9.98 3.14 22.38
C ALA A 341 -9.72 2.77 23.83
N GLN A 342 -9.84 1.48 24.18
CA GLN A 342 -9.50 1.01 25.51
C GLN A 342 -8.05 1.27 25.88
N SER A 343 -7.10 0.93 25.01
CA SER A 343 -5.69 1.22 25.30
C SER A 343 -5.45 2.71 25.58
N ARG A 344 -6.10 3.61 24.84
CA ARG A 344 -5.94 5.07 24.98
C ARG A 344 -6.63 5.63 26.23
N ILE A 345 -7.88 5.22 26.49
CA ILE A 345 -8.63 5.63 27.68
C ILE A 345 -7.97 5.11 28.96
N GLN A 346 -7.36 3.92 28.94
CA GLN A 346 -6.69 3.38 30.13
C GLN A 346 -5.33 4.02 30.40
N GLN A 347 -4.64 4.51 29.37
CA GLN A 347 -3.36 5.22 29.48
C GLN A 347 -3.49 6.66 30.00
N LEU A 348 -4.70 7.10 30.35
CA LEU A 348 -5.04 8.41 30.91
C LEU A 348 -4.36 8.70 32.27
N LYS A 349 -3.05 8.94 32.23
CA LYS A 349 -2.32 9.68 33.27
C LYS A 349 -2.27 11.17 32.96
N ASN A 350 -2.41 11.57 31.69
CA ASN A 350 -2.41 12.96 31.25
C ASN A 350 -3.84 13.45 31.00
N LYS A 351 -4.13 14.70 31.42
CA LYS A 351 -5.41 15.40 31.16
C LYS A 351 -5.47 15.98 29.74
N ASP A 352 -4.53 15.63 28.88
CA ASP A 352 -4.39 16.20 27.54
C ASP A 352 -5.48 15.65 26.60
N PHE A 353 -5.98 16.53 25.75
CA PHE A 353 -6.95 16.20 24.71
C PHE A 353 -6.39 15.13 23.76
N ASP A 354 -7.07 13.99 23.64
CA ASP A 354 -6.70 12.93 22.69
C ASP A 354 -7.39 13.17 21.36
N LYS A 355 -6.72 13.97 20.52
CA LYS A 355 -7.15 14.32 19.17
C LYS A 355 -7.48 13.09 18.31
N HIS A 356 -6.72 11.99 18.44
CA HIS A 356 -6.95 10.82 17.58
C HIS A 356 -8.22 10.08 18.00
N LEU A 357 -8.40 9.87 19.32
CA LEU A 357 -9.61 9.24 19.82
C LEU A 357 -10.85 10.07 19.48
N ASP A 358 -10.76 11.40 19.58
CA ASP A 358 -11.83 12.31 19.19
C ASP A 358 -12.16 12.22 17.69
N GLU A 359 -11.14 12.30 16.81
CA GLU A 359 -11.32 12.21 15.35
C GLU A 359 -11.92 10.87 14.94
N VAL A 360 -11.32 9.75 15.36
CA VAL A 360 -11.79 8.40 14.99
C VAL A 360 -13.18 8.15 15.54
N SER A 361 -13.43 8.50 16.81
CA SER A 361 -14.74 8.33 17.42
C SER A 361 -15.80 9.17 16.72
N SER A 362 -15.46 10.37 16.26
CA SER A 362 -16.42 11.19 15.53
C SER A 362 -16.68 10.60 14.14
N GLY A 363 -15.64 10.31 13.37
CA GLY A 363 -15.77 9.78 12.02
C GLY A 363 -16.47 8.43 11.91
N LEU A 364 -16.17 7.51 12.84
CA LEU A 364 -16.68 6.14 12.81
C LEU A 364 -18.14 6.03 13.30
N PHE A 365 -18.57 6.94 14.18
CA PHE A 365 -19.92 6.96 14.78
C PHE A 365 -20.69 8.19 14.29
N PRO A 366 -21.25 8.20 13.07
CA PRO A 366 -21.85 9.37 12.43
C PRO A 366 -23.00 10.04 13.21
N GLU A 367 -23.74 9.26 13.99
CA GLU A 367 -25.04 9.66 14.56
C GLU A 367 -25.02 9.85 16.09
N VAL A 368 -23.84 9.75 16.72
CA VAL A 368 -23.72 9.90 18.18
C VAL A 368 -23.39 11.34 18.57
N ASP A 369 -23.97 11.81 19.67
CA ASP A 369 -23.54 13.01 20.37
C ASP A 369 -22.14 12.76 20.95
N PRO A 370 -21.09 13.43 20.45
CA PRO A 370 -19.70 13.10 20.78
C PRO A 370 -19.42 13.16 22.27
N THR A 371 -20.02 14.13 22.98
CA THR A 371 -19.76 14.28 24.41
C THR A 371 -20.47 13.22 25.24
N THR A 372 -21.74 12.91 24.96
CA THR A 372 -22.48 11.84 25.64
C THR A 372 -21.81 10.50 25.38
N TRP A 373 -21.40 10.25 24.14
CA TRP A 373 -20.66 9.06 23.75
C TRP A 373 -19.35 8.93 24.53
N ALA A 374 -18.53 9.98 24.57
CA ALA A 374 -17.27 9.95 25.29
C ALA A 374 -17.45 9.69 26.79
N GLN A 375 -18.46 10.29 27.41
CA GLN A 375 -18.76 10.10 28.83
C GLN A 375 -19.15 8.66 29.14
N LEU A 376 -20.04 8.07 28.34
CA LEU A 376 -20.50 6.70 28.53
C LEU A 376 -19.41 5.68 28.20
N LEU A 377 -18.62 5.91 27.15
CA LEU A 377 -17.51 5.03 26.80
C LEU A 377 -16.40 5.09 27.85
N THR A 378 -16.06 6.29 28.34
CA THR A 378 -15.08 6.46 29.43
C THR A 378 -15.59 5.78 30.70
N LEU A 379 -16.89 5.93 31.02
CA LEU A 379 -17.53 5.24 32.12
C LEU A 379 -17.29 3.73 32.00
N LEU A 380 -17.44 3.13 30.82
CA LEU A 380 -17.29 1.68 30.63
C LEU A 380 -15.85 1.19 30.75
N ILE A 381 -14.89 1.94 30.22
CA ILE A 381 -13.56 1.38 29.89
C ILE A 381 -12.47 1.76 30.89
N LYS A 382 -12.55 2.94 31.50
CA LYS A 382 -11.49 3.45 32.39
C LYS A 382 -11.33 2.53 33.61
N PRO A 383 -10.10 2.23 34.08
CA PRO A 383 -9.90 1.45 35.28
C PRO A 383 -10.23 2.34 36.48
N TRP A 384 -11.08 1.85 37.38
CA TRP A 384 -11.57 2.63 38.52
C TRP A 384 -10.75 2.31 39.76
N THR A 385 -10.28 3.36 40.44
CA THR A 385 -9.74 3.25 41.81
C THR A 385 -10.86 2.90 42.78
N GLU A 386 -10.52 2.31 43.94
CA GLU A 386 -11.48 1.83 44.96
C GLU A 386 -12.52 2.88 45.43
N ASN A 387 -12.29 4.19 45.22
CA ASN A 387 -13.08 5.30 45.74
C ASN A 387 -14.25 5.81 44.83
N SER A 388 -15.03 4.93 44.22
CA SER A 388 -16.18 5.21 43.31
C SER A 388 -15.82 5.63 41.87
N ARG A 389 -16.40 4.87 40.94
CA ARG A 389 -16.35 5.06 39.48
C ARG A 389 -16.92 6.40 39.04
N MET A 390 -18.05 6.79 39.61
CA MET A 390 -18.72 8.05 39.28
C MET A 390 -17.93 9.27 39.70
N LYS A 391 -17.34 9.22 40.90
CA LYS A 391 -16.48 10.31 41.40
C LYS A 391 -15.32 10.58 40.45
N SER A 392 -14.60 9.51 40.07
CA SER A 392 -13.47 9.62 39.14
C SER A 392 -13.88 10.15 37.77
N LEU A 393 -15.06 9.78 37.26
CA LEU A 393 -15.57 10.30 35.98
C LEU A 393 -15.89 11.80 36.07
N VAL A 394 -16.47 12.27 37.17
CA VAL A 394 -16.77 13.70 37.37
C VAL A 394 -15.48 14.53 37.50
N GLU A 395 -14.57 14.11 38.38
CA GLU A 395 -13.35 14.86 38.70
C GLU A 395 -12.38 14.89 37.51
N ASN A 396 -12.21 13.75 36.82
CA ASN A 396 -11.27 13.66 35.71
C ASN A 396 -11.88 14.00 34.35
N GLY A 397 -13.20 13.83 34.19
CA GLY A 397 -13.89 14.01 32.91
C GLY A 397 -13.45 13.03 31.82
N THR A 398 -13.70 13.43 30.59
CA THR A 398 -13.22 12.79 29.36
C THR A 398 -12.15 13.67 28.73
N ASN A 399 -11.28 13.10 27.90
CA ASN A 399 -10.30 13.83 27.11
C ASN A 399 -10.58 13.79 25.60
N PHE A 400 -11.78 13.34 25.23
CA PHE A 400 -12.33 13.32 23.88
C PHE A 400 -13.85 13.54 23.95
N GLY A 401 -14.51 13.62 22.80
CA GLY A 401 -15.93 13.96 22.64
C GLY A 401 -16.19 15.46 22.54
N PHE A 402 -15.22 16.23 22.03
CA PHE A 402 -15.28 17.70 21.97
C PHE A 402 -15.54 18.25 20.55
N THR A 403 -15.26 17.47 19.51
CA THR A 403 -15.58 17.89 18.13
C THR A 403 -17.08 17.94 17.92
N ILE A 404 -17.64 19.15 17.85
CA ILE A 404 -19.05 19.39 17.55
C ILE A 404 -19.26 19.24 16.05
N ARG A 405 -20.24 18.43 15.65
CA ARG A 405 -20.66 18.32 14.25
C ARG A 405 -21.78 19.31 13.99
N MET A 406 -21.44 20.40 13.33
CA MET A 406 -22.45 21.33 12.83
C MET A 406 -22.72 21.00 11.37
N SER A 407 -23.93 20.54 11.06
CA SER A 407 -24.39 20.60 9.68
C SER A 407 -24.70 22.05 9.36
N ILE A 408 -23.80 22.72 8.65
CA ILE A 408 -24.04 24.07 8.13
C ILE A 408 -24.94 23.92 6.90
N GLY A 409 -26.25 23.81 7.12
CA GLY A 409 -27.25 24.02 6.08
C GLY A 409 -27.57 25.50 5.92
N ASP A 410 -28.27 25.84 4.84
CA ASP A 410 -28.80 27.19 4.59
C ASP A 410 -29.99 27.46 5.54
N HIS A 411 -29.67 27.66 6.81
CA HIS A 411 -30.64 27.77 7.91
C HIS A 411 -30.96 29.25 8.16
N GLY A 412 -31.81 29.82 7.31
CA GLY A 412 -32.54 31.09 7.50
C GLY A 412 -32.04 32.04 8.62
N SER A 413 -32.88 32.25 9.64
CA SER A 413 -32.59 33.14 10.77
C SER A 413 -31.74 32.47 11.86
N ILE A 414 -31.10 33.25 12.74
CA ILE A 414 -30.34 32.74 13.91
C ILE A 414 -31.21 31.89 14.84
N GLU A 415 -32.50 32.24 14.98
CA GLU A 415 -33.45 31.49 15.82
C GLU A 415 -33.76 30.12 15.22
N ASP A 416 -33.94 30.05 13.90
CA ASP A 416 -34.15 28.79 13.19
C ASP A 416 -32.91 27.88 13.30
N PHE A 417 -31.71 28.47 13.16
CA PHE A 417 -30.46 27.75 13.36
C PHE A 417 -30.33 27.20 14.79
N SER A 418 -30.62 28.02 15.81
CA SER A 418 -30.56 27.59 17.21
C SER A 418 -31.54 26.46 17.51
N LYS A 419 -32.77 26.55 16.97
CA LYS A 419 -33.78 25.49 17.15
C LYS A 419 -33.35 24.20 16.45
N HIS A 420 -32.86 24.30 15.21
CA HIS A 420 -32.37 23.15 14.47
C HIS A 420 -31.19 22.46 15.18
N LEU A 421 -30.25 23.24 15.70
CA LEU A 421 -29.12 22.73 16.46
C LEU A 421 -29.56 21.99 17.74
N GLN A 422 -30.53 22.54 18.48
CA GLN A 422 -31.07 21.88 19.67
C GLN A 422 -31.79 20.57 19.33
N GLU A 423 -32.57 20.55 18.24
CA GLU A 423 -33.24 19.35 17.75
C GLU A 423 -32.25 18.29 17.27
N GLN A 424 -31.17 18.69 16.61
CA GLN A 424 -30.08 17.80 16.21
C GLN A 424 -29.38 17.21 17.43
N ILE A 425 -28.93 18.03 18.38
CA ILE A 425 -28.28 17.55 19.62
C ILE A 425 -29.18 16.57 20.36
N LYS A 426 -30.49 16.85 20.45
CA LYS A 426 -31.43 15.94 21.11
C LYS A 426 -31.49 14.58 20.39
N ARG A 427 -31.60 14.57 19.06
CA ARG A 427 -31.60 13.34 18.25
C ARG A 427 -30.29 12.55 18.42
N ASP A 428 -29.15 13.24 18.38
CA ASP A 428 -27.83 12.61 18.50
C ASP A 428 -27.63 11.99 19.90
N VAL A 429 -28.13 12.64 20.96
CA VAL A 429 -28.13 12.09 22.33
C VAL A 429 -29.02 10.84 22.43
N GLU A 430 -30.22 10.87 21.86
CA GLU A 430 -31.13 9.72 21.83
C GLU A 430 -30.52 8.54 21.06
N ALA A 431 -29.94 8.80 19.89
CA ALA A 431 -29.23 7.80 19.09
C ALA A 431 -28.00 7.22 19.82
N THR A 432 -27.26 8.05 20.57
CA THR A 432 -26.15 7.60 21.41
C THR A 432 -26.60 6.64 22.50
N ILE A 433 -27.69 6.97 23.20
CA ILE A 433 -28.26 6.15 24.27
C ILE A 433 -28.79 4.83 23.72
N GLU A 434 -29.41 4.86 22.55
CA GLU A 434 -29.88 3.64 21.89
C GLU A 434 -28.69 2.74 21.51
N LEU A 435 -27.70 3.30 20.82
CA LEU A 435 -26.53 2.56 20.36
C LEU A 435 -25.74 1.95 21.53
N ILE A 436 -25.45 2.73 22.59
CA ILE A 436 -24.67 2.22 23.72
C ILE A 436 -25.42 1.10 24.49
N THR A 437 -26.75 1.14 24.52
CA THR A 437 -27.58 0.10 25.15
C THR A 437 -27.54 -1.20 24.32
N ILE A 438 -27.51 -1.09 23.00
CA ILE A 438 -27.32 -2.23 22.09
C ILE A 438 -25.92 -2.83 22.27
N LEU A 439 -24.89 -1.99 22.37
CA LEU A 439 -23.50 -2.42 22.49
C LEU A 439 -23.17 -3.04 23.84
N PHE A 440 -23.77 -2.52 24.93
CA PHE A 440 -23.44 -2.91 26.30
C PHE A 440 -24.70 -3.16 27.15
N PRO A 441 -25.58 -4.10 26.75
CA PRO A 441 -26.90 -4.28 27.37
C PRO A 441 -26.81 -4.63 28.86
N HIS A 442 -25.76 -5.36 29.26
CA HIS A 442 -25.55 -5.75 30.65
C HIS A 442 -24.99 -4.62 31.54
N GLN A 443 -24.47 -3.54 30.96
CA GLN A 443 -23.90 -2.42 31.73
C GLN A 443 -24.90 -1.31 31.99
N PHE A 444 -25.92 -1.18 31.14
CA PHE A 444 -26.96 -0.18 31.26
C PHE A 444 -28.32 -0.83 31.53
N THR A 445 -28.41 -1.71 32.52
CA THR A 445 -29.71 -2.16 33.04
C THR A 445 -30.34 -1.07 33.91
N GLU A 446 -31.67 -1.04 34.03
CA GLU A 446 -32.39 -0.08 34.89
C GLU A 446 -31.77 0.02 36.30
N ASN A 447 -31.52 -1.13 36.94
CA ASN A 447 -30.90 -1.19 38.27
C ASN A 447 -29.49 -0.58 38.30
N LYS A 448 -28.67 -0.81 37.27
CA LYS A 448 -27.32 -0.22 37.20
C LYS A 448 -27.38 1.29 36.99
N ILE A 449 -28.27 1.76 36.11
CA ILE A 449 -28.46 3.19 35.85
C ILE A 449 -28.93 3.91 37.13
N ILE A 450 -29.88 3.33 37.86
CA ILE A 450 -30.33 3.86 39.16
C ILE A 450 -29.16 3.91 40.14
N GLY A 451 -28.36 2.84 40.24
CA GLY A 451 -27.17 2.82 41.08
C GLY A 451 -26.17 3.93 40.72
N TYR A 452 -25.93 4.16 39.43
CA TYR A 452 -25.07 5.23 38.95
C TYR A 452 -25.59 6.63 39.32
N ILE A 453 -26.90 6.87 39.21
CA ILE A 453 -27.54 8.12 39.63
C ILE A 453 -27.41 8.33 41.14
N GLN A 454 -27.62 7.27 41.93
CA GLN A 454 -27.48 7.32 43.38
C GLN A 454 -26.04 7.64 43.80
N GLU A 455 -25.04 6.97 43.21
CA GLU A 455 -23.63 7.27 43.44
C GLU A 455 -23.31 8.74 43.14
N LEU A 456 -23.77 9.27 41.99
CA LEU A 456 -23.56 10.67 41.63
C LEU A 456 -24.25 11.64 42.60
N SER A 457 -25.43 11.29 43.10
CA SER A 457 -26.23 12.18 43.96
C SER A 457 -25.61 12.40 45.34
N ILE A 458 -24.81 11.44 45.82
CA ILE A 458 -24.10 11.52 47.11
C ILE A 458 -22.82 12.38 47.00
N LEU A 459 -22.34 12.67 45.78
CA LEU A 459 -21.14 13.48 45.59
C LEU A 459 -21.41 14.97 45.85
N GLU A 460 -20.72 15.51 46.85
CA GLU A 460 -20.75 16.93 47.21
C GLU A 460 -19.65 17.70 46.50
N TYR A 461 -20.05 18.73 45.76
CA TYR A 461 -19.17 19.68 45.09
C TYR A 461 -19.70 21.09 45.33
N THR A 462 -18.82 22.10 45.21
CA THR A 462 -19.24 23.50 45.31
C THR A 462 -20.24 23.81 44.20
N GLU A 463 -21.34 24.49 44.53
CA GLU A 463 -22.38 24.82 43.57
C GLU A 463 -21.81 25.60 42.38
N ASN A 464 -22.15 25.19 41.16
CA ASN A 464 -21.64 25.75 39.91
C ASN A 464 -20.14 25.57 39.66
N SER A 465 -19.45 24.70 40.42
CA SER A 465 -18.10 24.25 40.04
C SER A 465 -18.15 23.43 38.74
N ILE A 466 -17.00 23.27 38.09
CA ILE A 466 -16.89 22.46 36.87
C ILE A 466 -17.33 21.02 37.15
N GLU A 467 -16.99 20.49 38.32
CA GLU A 467 -17.37 19.17 38.82
C GLU A 467 -18.88 19.07 39.04
N ASP A 468 -19.51 20.07 39.65
CA ASP A 468 -20.97 20.10 39.84
C ASP A 468 -21.72 20.13 38.50
N LEU A 469 -21.24 20.92 37.53
CA LEU A 469 -21.82 20.97 36.18
C LEU A 469 -21.67 19.62 35.43
N LYS A 470 -20.48 18.98 35.53
CA LYS A 470 -20.25 17.64 34.97
C LYS A 470 -21.17 16.60 35.62
N LYS A 471 -21.30 16.62 36.95
CA LYS A 471 -22.21 15.76 37.71
C LYS A 471 -23.65 15.92 37.24
N LYS A 472 -24.17 17.15 37.19
CA LYS A 472 -25.54 17.46 36.73
C LYS A 472 -25.78 16.96 35.30
N ARG A 473 -24.81 17.13 34.40
CA ARG A 473 -24.87 16.62 33.03
C ARG A 473 -24.96 15.10 32.97
N LEU A 474 -24.10 14.39 33.71
CA LEU A 474 -24.11 12.91 33.77
C LEU A 474 -25.43 12.38 34.33
N ILE A 475 -25.96 12.98 35.40
CA ILE A 475 -27.27 12.63 35.95
C ILE A 475 -28.36 12.80 34.88
N LYS A 476 -28.34 13.92 34.14
CA LYS A 476 -29.30 14.16 33.04
C LYS A 476 -29.23 13.07 31.97
N ILE A 477 -28.04 12.70 31.52
CA ILE A 477 -27.84 11.62 30.53
C ILE A 477 -28.40 10.29 31.04
N LEU A 478 -28.07 9.91 32.27
CA LEU A 478 -28.53 8.66 32.88
C LEU A 478 -30.04 8.65 33.10
N GLN A 479 -30.64 9.78 33.46
CA GLN A 479 -32.11 9.92 33.55
C GLN A 479 -32.78 9.81 32.18
N THR A 480 -32.22 10.42 31.14
CA THR A 480 -32.73 10.26 29.77
C THR A 480 -32.68 8.80 29.34
N MET A 481 -31.58 8.10 29.64
CA MET A 481 -31.43 6.66 29.37
C MET A 481 -32.44 5.81 30.15
N LEU A 482 -32.69 6.11 31.43
CA LEU A 482 -33.70 5.43 32.22
C LEU A 482 -35.11 5.62 31.65
N ASN A 483 -35.43 6.84 31.20
CA ASN A 483 -36.73 7.15 30.61
C ASN A 483 -36.92 6.47 29.24
N SER A 484 -35.88 6.41 28.40
CA SER A 484 -35.95 5.72 27.11
C SER A 484 -36.19 4.21 27.27
N GLN A 485 -35.64 3.59 28.31
CA GLN A 485 -35.89 2.17 28.59
C GLN A 485 -37.34 1.89 29.01
N LYS A 486 -37.94 2.81 29.78
CA LYS A 486 -39.35 2.69 30.21
C LYS A 486 -40.36 2.87 29.08
N ASN A 487 -40.01 3.62 28.05
CA ASN A 487 -40.87 3.86 26.90
C ASN A 487 -40.80 2.74 25.84
N ASN A 488 -39.80 1.85 25.94
CA ASN A 488 -39.58 0.73 25.01
C ASN A 488 -40.08 -0.63 25.55
N LEU A 489 -40.63 -0.64 26.78
CA LEU A 489 -41.35 -1.76 27.40
C LEU A 489 -42.86 -1.47 27.33
#